data_AF-A0A661US15-F1
#
_entry.id   AF-A0A661US15-F1
#
_cell.length_a   1.000
_cell.length_b   1.000
_cell.length_c   1.000
_cell.angle_alpha   90.00
_cell.angle_beta   90.00
_cell.angle_gamma   90.00
#
_symmetry.space_group_name_H-M   'P 1'
#
loop_
_entity.id
_entity.type
_entity.pdbx_description
1 polymer ?
#
loop_
_entity_poly.entity_id
_entity_poly.type
_entity_poly.pdbx_seq_one_letter_code
_entity_poly.pdbx_strand_id
1 'polypeptide(L)' 'MKRSGSSIIFVNDKKQILLFLRDDKAGLPYRNMWDVPGGHVEENETPKECIIREMKEE' A
#
# COMPACT_ATOMS: atom_id res chain seq x y z
N MET A 1 2.52 19.30 1.32
CA MET A 1 3.72 18.48 1.55
C MET A 1 3.59 17.21 0.71
N LYS A 2 4.47 16.99 -0.26
CA LYS A 2 4.49 15.71 -0.99
C LYS A 2 4.98 14.65 -0.01
N ARG A 3 4.15 13.65 0.30
CA ARG A 3 4.58 12.48 1.05
C ARG A 3 5.10 11.44 0.05
N SER A 4 6.27 10.90 0.32
CA SER A 4 6.77 9.75 -0.43
C SER A 4 5.99 8.51 0.01
N GLY A 5 5.73 7.60 -0.93
CA GLY A 5 5.09 6.33 -0.67
C GLY A 5 5.81 5.21 -1.40
N SER A 6 5.61 3.98 -0.94
CA SER A 6 6.11 2.78 -1.58
C SER A 6 4.96 1.78 -1.70
N SER A 7 4.80 1.20 -2.88
CA SER A 7 3.76 0.22 -3.18
C SER A 7 4.36 -0.96 -3.93
N ILE A 8 3.73 -2.12 -3.81
CA ILE A 8 4.14 -3.34 -4.49
C ILE A 8 2.99 -3.91 -5.33
N ILE A 9 3.32 -4.44 -6.50
CA ILE A 9 2.38 -5.15 -7.35
C ILE A 9 2.74 -6.63 -7.32
N PHE A 10 1.92 -7.42 -6.65
CA PHE A 10 2.01 -8.86 -6.74
C PHE A 10 1.32 -9.33 -8.01
N VAL A 11 2.03 -10.13 -8.80
CA VAL A 11 1.50 -10.77 -10.00
C VAL A 11 1.62 -12.27 -9.84
N ASN A 12 0.49 -12.98 -9.95
CA ASN A 12 0.50 -14.44 -9.89
C ASN A 12 0.87 -15.06 -11.27
N ASP A 13 1.02 -16.39 -11.32
CA ASP A 13 1.36 -17.13 -12.55
C ASP A 13 0.33 -16.92 -13.68
N LYS A 14 -0.91 -16.57 -13.33
CA LYS A 14 -1.99 -16.27 -14.27
C LYS A 14 -2.00 -14.81 -14.74
N LYS A 15 -0.98 -14.01 -14.41
CA LYS A 15 -0.87 -12.58 -14.75
C LYS A 15 -1.97 -11.71 -14.13
N GLN A 16 -2.53 -12.11 -12.99
CA GLN A 16 -3.49 -11.33 -12.24
C GLN A 16 -2.76 -10.51 -11.16
N ILE A 17 -3.29 -9.33 -10.85
CA ILE A 17 -2.74 -8.42 -9.85
C ILE A 17 -3.50 -8.57 -8.53
N LEU A 18 -2.77 -8.64 -7.42
CA LEU A 18 -3.39 -8.52 -6.09
C LEU A 18 -3.76 -7.06 -5.83
N LEU A 19 -5.04 -6.83 -5.56
CA LEU A 19 -5.57 -5.59 -5.02
C LEU A 19 -6.31 -5.91 -3.72
N PHE A 20 -6.41 -4.94 -2.82
CA PHE A 20 -7.29 -5.03 -1.67
C PHE A 20 -8.32 -3.90 -1.69
N LEU A 21 -9.48 -4.15 -1.08
CA LEU A 21 -10.53 -3.15 -0.94
C LEU A 21 -10.32 -2.42 0.39
N ARG A 22 -10.07 -1.11 0.32
CA ARG A 22 -9.82 -0.27 1.49
C ARG A 22 -11.06 -0.21 2.40
N ASP A 23 -10.81 -0.12 3.71
CA ASP A 23 -11.85 0.02 4.73
C ASP A 23 -12.85 1.13 4.42
N ASP A 24 -14.14 0.85 4.69
CA ASP A 24 -15.23 1.79 4.50
C ASP A 24 -15.54 2.60 5.78
N LYS A 25 -14.53 3.24 6.37
CA LYS A 25 -14.67 4.03 7.61
C LYS A 25 -14.74 5.53 7.32
N ALA A 26 -15.60 6.24 8.06
CA ALA A 26 -15.73 7.70 7.93
C ALA A 26 -14.40 8.40 8.26
N GLY A 27 -14.06 9.42 7.47
CA GLY A 27 -12.81 10.17 7.63
C GLY A 27 -11.59 9.56 6.95
N LEU A 28 -11.66 8.31 6.46
CA LEU A 28 -10.58 7.74 5.65
C LEU A 28 -10.60 8.31 4.22
N PRO A 29 -9.46 8.81 3.71
CA PRO A 29 -9.34 9.14 2.29
C PRO A 29 -9.43 7.87 1.45
N TYR A 30 -10.13 7.97 0.31
CA TYR A 30 -10.29 6.87 -0.65
C TYR A 30 -10.89 5.59 -0.04
N ARG A 31 -11.80 5.73 0.94
CA ARG A 31 -12.56 4.61 1.52
C ARG A 31 -13.34 3.84 0.45
N ASN A 32 -13.47 2.52 0.61
CA ASN A 32 -14.17 1.63 -0.31
C ASN A 32 -13.68 1.71 -1.78
N MET A 33 -12.39 1.99 -1.97
CA MET A 33 -11.71 1.93 -3.27
C MET A 33 -10.69 0.79 -3.29
N TRP A 34 -10.46 0.21 -4.47
CA TRP A 34 -9.40 -0.78 -4.67
C TRP A 34 -8.04 -0.11 -4.71
N ASP A 35 -7.06 -0.73 -4.07
CA ASP A 35 -5.69 -0.22 -3.97
C ASP A 35 -4.66 -1.36 -4.06
N VAL A 36 -3.40 -1.00 -4.28
CA VAL A 36 -2.26 -1.90 -4.20
C VAL A 36 -1.67 -1.90 -2.78
N PRO A 37 -1.12 -3.03 -2.30
CA PRO A 37 -0.46 -3.07 -1.00
C PRO A 37 0.69 -2.06 -0.88
N GLY A 38 0.80 -1.44 0.28
CA GLY A 38 1.83 -0.45 0.58
C GLY A 38 1.31 0.79 1.29
N GLY A 39 2.20 1.78 1.46
CA GLY A 39 1.89 2.91 2.32
C GLY A 39 2.85 4.07 2.20
N HIS A 40 2.87 4.90 3.24
CA HIS A 40 3.70 6.09 3.29
C HIS A 40 5.09 5.73 3.82
N VAL A 41 6.11 6.35 3.23
CA VAL A 41 7.47 6.26 3.77
C VAL A 41 7.54 7.07 5.06
N GLU A 42 7.98 6.43 6.14
CA GLU A 42 8.18 7.06 7.44
C GLU A 42 9.50 7.85 7.51
N GLU A 43 9.67 8.62 8.60
CA GLU A 43 10.91 9.38 8.79
C GLU A 43 12.12 8.44 8.93
N ASN A 44 13.20 8.73 8.21
CA ASN A 44 14.42 7.93 8.14
C ASN A 44 14.24 6.52 7.53
N GLU A 45 13.16 6.29 6.80
CA GLU A 45 12.90 5.03 6.10
C GLU A 45 13.27 5.14 4.61
N THR A 46 13.97 4.15 4.04
CA THR A 46 14.10 4.03 2.58
C THR A 46 12.82 3.45 1.97
N PRO A 47 12.50 3.71 0.68
CA PRO A 47 11.33 3.10 0.04
C PRO A 47 11.28 1.57 0.12
N LYS A 48 12.45 0.90 0.21
CA LYS A 48 12.54 -0.55 0.36
C LYS A 48 12.20 -1.01 1.78
N GLU A 49 12.67 -0.28 2.80
CA GLU A 49 12.31 -0.58 4.19
C GLU A 49 10.81 -0.37 4.41
N CYS A 50 10.25 0.72 3.86
CA CYS A 50 8.81 1.00 3.85
C CYS A 50 8.01 -0.18 3.33
N ILE A 51 8.32 -0.67 2.13
CA ILE A 51 7.51 -1.76 1.58
C ILE A 51 7.67 -3.06 2.36
N ILE A 52 8.84 -3.34 2.96
CA ILE A 52 9.04 -4.53 3.81
C ILE A 52 8.22 -4.43 5.11
N ARG A 53 8.10 -3.23 5.70
CA ARG A 53 7.29 -2.99 6.89
C ARG A 53 5.80 -3.13 6.58
N GLU A 54 5.33 -2.43 5.55
CA GLU A 54 3.91 -2.47 5.12
C GLU A 54 3.44 -3.90 4.82
N MET A 55 4.27 -4.73 4.18
CA MET A 55 3.93 -6.15 3.90
C MET A 55 3.84 -7.05 5.14
N LYS A 56 4.22 -6.56 6.32
CA LYS A 56 4.01 -7.25 7.61
C LYS A 56 2.79 -6.73 8.35
N GLU A 57 2.31 -5.53 8.02
CA GLU A 57 1.17 -4.86 8.64
C GLU A 57 -0.15 -5.22 7.95
N GLU A 58 -0.12 -5.34 6.61
CA GLU A 58 -1.25 -5.77 5.76
C GLU A 58 -1.22 -7.28 5.49
#